data_AF-A0A965N0P1-F1
#
_entry.id   AF-A0A965N0P1-F1
#
_cell.length_a   1.000
_cell.length_b   1.000
_cell.length_c   1.000
_cell.angle_alpha   90.00
_cell.angle_beta   90.00
_cell.angle_gamma   90.00
#
_symmetry.space_group_name_H-M   'P 1'
#
loop_
_entity.id
_entity.type
_entity.pdbx_description
1 polymer ?
#
loop_
_entity_poly.entity_id
_entity_poly.type
_entity_poly.pdbx_seq_one_letter_code
_entity_poly.pdbx_strand_id
1 'polypeptide(L)'
;MLKNNYFSVLVGFVFALTLTSSAKKNVSYFDKYRELANGLSAQYDIPACVMLSVGYLESGAGTSVVAKKLNNHFGIVGDCKPAISKHKSKYKYYASVSDSYRGFCKLVSSKKFYNSMKGSKDEKLWFKKIAATGYAADATKWANANIRICQNYCH
;
A
#
# COMPACT_ATOMS: atom_id res chain seq x y z
N MET A 1 66.20 -26.53 -25.16
CA MET A 1 66.14 -25.50 -24.10
C MET A 1 65.52 -24.23 -24.68
N LEU A 2 64.67 -23.57 -23.89
CA LEU A 2 63.76 -22.48 -24.25
C LEU A 2 64.41 -21.27 -24.95
N LYS A 3 63.68 -20.65 -25.91
CA LYS A 3 63.33 -19.22 -25.87
C LYS A 3 62.23 -18.85 -26.89
N ASN A 4 61.16 -18.31 -26.31
CA ASN A 4 59.96 -17.72 -26.91
C ASN A 4 60.32 -16.42 -27.68
N ASN A 5 59.57 -16.03 -28.73
CA ASN A 5 58.62 -14.88 -28.69
C ASN A 5 58.35 -14.07 -30.00
N TYR A 6 57.04 -13.86 -30.22
CA TYR A 6 56.28 -12.77 -30.89
C TYR A 6 56.31 -12.57 -32.42
N PHE A 7 55.19 -12.89 -33.09
CA PHE A 7 54.57 -11.96 -34.05
C PHE A 7 53.06 -12.21 -34.27
N SER A 8 52.27 -11.20 -33.89
CA SER A 8 50.99 -10.73 -34.45
C SER A 8 49.85 -11.72 -34.75
N VAL A 9 48.88 -11.78 -33.85
CA VAL A 9 47.46 -11.83 -34.24
C VAL A 9 46.68 -10.81 -33.40
N LEU A 10 46.34 -9.69 -34.03
CA LEU A 10 45.45 -8.67 -33.49
C LEU A 10 44.01 -9.19 -33.63
N VAL A 11 43.53 -9.95 -32.64
CA VAL A 11 42.09 -10.15 -32.44
C VAL A 11 41.60 -9.06 -31.51
N GLY A 12 41.04 -8.01 -32.10
CA GLY A 12 40.30 -6.98 -31.37
C GLY A 12 39.07 -7.61 -30.73
N PHE A 13 39.21 -8.08 -29.49
CA PHE A 13 38.08 -8.48 -28.66
C PHE A 13 37.43 -7.19 -28.14
N VAL A 14 36.47 -6.66 -28.91
CA VAL A 14 35.58 -5.60 -28.42
C VAL A 14 34.67 -6.25 -27.39
N PHE A 15 35.09 -6.23 -26.13
CA PHE A 15 34.25 -6.58 -25.00
C PHE A 15 33.25 -5.43 -24.83
N ALA A 16 32.13 -5.49 -25.55
CA ALA A 16 31.00 -4.63 -25.31
C ALA A 16 30.43 -4.99 -23.93
N LEU A 17 30.91 -4.31 -22.90
CA LEU A 17 30.34 -4.34 -21.57
C LEU A 17 28.98 -3.64 -21.64
N THR A 18 27.94 -4.36 -22.06
CA THR A 18 26.57 -3.85 -21.95
C THR A 18 26.23 -3.78 -20.47
N LEU A 19 26.41 -2.59 -19.88
CA LEU A 19 25.80 -2.24 -18.60
C LEU A 19 24.28 -2.24 -18.80
N THR A 20 23.65 -3.41 -18.67
CA THR A 20 22.19 -3.47 -18.57
C THR A 20 21.82 -2.89 -17.20
N SER A 21 21.56 -1.59 -17.15
CA SER A 21 20.87 -0.99 -16.02
C SER A 21 19.47 -1.60 -15.95
N SER A 22 19.30 -2.62 -15.13
CA SER A 22 17.98 -3.14 -14.79
C SER A 22 17.25 -2.03 -14.04
N ALA A 23 16.48 -1.20 -14.76
CA ALA A 23 15.59 -0.23 -14.15
C ALA A 23 14.63 -1.01 -13.25
N LYS A 24 14.83 -0.95 -11.92
CA LYS A 24 13.85 -1.44 -10.96
C LYS A 24 12.54 -0.73 -11.28
N LYS A 25 11.59 -1.46 -11.86
CA LYS A 25 10.23 -0.96 -12.09
C LYS A 25 9.70 -0.51 -10.74
N ASN A 26 9.56 0.80 -10.54
CA ASN A 26 8.92 1.34 -9.35
C ASN A 26 7.46 0.90 -9.38
N VAL A 27 7.12 -0.15 -8.64
CA VAL A 27 5.75 -0.64 -8.50
C VAL A 27 5.00 0.38 -7.64
N SER A 28 3.91 0.94 -8.18
CA SER A 28 3.10 1.88 -7.42
C SER A 28 2.47 1.18 -6.21
N TYR A 29 2.14 1.94 -5.16
CA TYR A 29 1.42 1.39 -3.99
C TYR A 29 0.12 0.70 -4.42
N PHE A 30 -0.59 1.28 -5.40
CA PHE A 30 -1.82 0.72 -5.93
C PHE A 30 -1.58 -0.63 -6.58
N ASP A 31 -0.60 -0.75 -7.48
CA ASP A 31 -0.28 -2.02 -8.14
C ASP A 31 0.14 -3.09 -7.13
N LYS A 32 0.90 -2.69 -6.11
CA LYS A 32 1.38 -3.60 -5.06
C LYS A 32 0.23 -4.24 -4.26
N TYR A 33 -0.84 -3.51 -3.99
CA TYR A 33 -1.94 -3.97 -3.13
C TYR A 33 -3.26 -4.19 -3.86
N ARG A 34 -3.30 -4.05 -5.20
CA ARG A 34 -4.52 -4.17 -6.01
C ARG A 34 -5.19 -5.52 -5.84
N GLU A 35 -4.44 -6.61 -6.01
CA GLU A 35 -4.97 -7.97 -5.86
C GLU A 35 -5.53 -8.23 -4.45
N LEU A 36 -4.81 -7.78 -3.42
CA LEU A 36 -5.28 -7.86 -2.04
C LEU A 36 -6.60 -7.09 -1.85
N ALA A 37 -6.68 -5.86 -2.35
CA ALA A 37 -7.87 -5.03 -2.23
C ALA A 37 -9.04 -5.61 -3.03
N ASN A 38 -8.82 -6.19 -4.21
CA ASN A 38 -9.84 -6.87 -5.00
C ASN A 38 -10.40 -8.10 -4.26
N GLY A 39 -9.54 -8.95 -3.70
CA GLY A 39 -9.98 -10.11 -2.93
C GLY A 39 -10.80 -9.72 -1.69
N LEU A 40 -10.41 -8.65 -0.99
CA LEU A 40 -11.18 -8.13 0.13
C LEU A 40 -12.46 -7.42 -0.31
N SER A 41 -12.46 -6.77 -1.48
CA SER A 41 -13.65 -6.14 -2.05
C SER A 41 -14.73 -7.19 -2.32
N ALA A 42 -14.37 -8.37 -2.82
CA ALA A 42 -15.29 -9.48 -3.01
C ALA A 42 -15.82 -10.07 -1.70
N GLN A 43 -15.05 -9.99 -0.61
CA GLN A 43 -15.43 -10.54 0.70
C GLN A 43 -16.28 -9.57 1.54
N TYR A 44 -16.00 -8.27 1.46
CA TYR A 44 -16.58 -7.23 2.31
C TYR A 44 -17.48 -6.26 1.55
N ASP A 45 -17.65 -6.42 0.25
CA ASP A 45 -18.46 -5.53 -0.59
C ASP A 45 -18.12 -4.03 -0.45
N ILE A 46 -16.87 -3.73 -0.11
CA ILE A 46 -16.28 -2.39 -0.07
C ILE A 46 -15.44 -2.23 -1.34
N PRO A 47 -15.62 -1.16 -2.15
CA PRO A 47 -14.84 -0.99 -3.38
C PRO A 47 -13.32 -1.01 -3.12
N ALA A 48 -12.58 -1.73 -3.97
CA ALA A 48 -11.13 -1.85 -3.85
C ALA A 48 -10.42 -0.48 -3.80
N CYS A 49 -10.88 0.50 -4.61
CA CYS A 49 -10.33 1.85 -4.61
C CYS A 49 -10.44 2.55 -3.24
N VAL A 50 -11.51 2.29 -2.48
CA VAL A 50 -11.69 2.89 -1.15
C VAL A 50 -10.59 2.42 -0.21
N MET A 51 -10.33 1.11 -0.18
CA MET A 51 -9.24 0.54 0.65
C MET A 51 -7.86 1.02 0.21
N LEU A 52 -7.61 1.06 -1.10
CA LEU A 52 -6.33 1.50 -1.64
C LEU A 52 -6.07 2.99 -1.38
N SER A 53 -7.07 3.84 -1.56
CA SER A 53 -6.94 5.29 -1.36
C SER A 53 -6.70 5.63 0.11
N VAL A 54 -7.48 5.03 1.01
CA VAL A 54 -7.29 5.24 2.45
C VAL A 54 -5.95 4.68 2.90
N GLY A 55 -5.63 3.44 2.52
CA GLY A 55 -4.35 2.85 2.85
C GLY A 55 -3.18 3.67 2.33
N TYR A 56 -3.25 4.20 1.11
CA TYR A 56 -2.24 5.08 0.52
C TYR A 56 -2.07 6.36 1.34
N LEU A 57 -3.17 7.05 1.65
CA LEU A 57 -3.14 8.31 2.38
C LEU A 57 -2.58 8.13 3.81
N GLU A 58 -3.15 7.18 4.56
CA GLU A 58 -2.85 6.98 5.99
C GLU A 58 -1.44 6.41 6.22
N SER A 59 -0.93 5.62 5.27
CA SER A 59 0.40 5.02 5.37
C SER A 59 1.51 5.88 4.75
N GLY A 60 1.17 7.01 4.12
CA GLY A 60 2.10 7.75 3.27
C GLY A 60 2.68 6.86 2.17
N ALA A 61 1.82 6.19 1.41
CA ALA A 61 2.19 5.18 0.41
C ALA A 61 3.06 4.04 0.97
N GLY A 62 2.81 3.61 2.20
CA GLY A 62 3.53 2.54 2.90
C GLY A 62 4.88 2.97 3.47
N THR A 63 5.21 4.27 3.42
CA THR A 63 6.53 4.76 3.83
C THR A 63 6.61 5.21 5.27
N SER A 64 5.45 5.43 5.93
CA SER A 64 5.40 5.90 7.32
C SER A 64 6.02 4.92 8.30
N VAL A 65 6.48 5.43 9.44
CA VAL A 65 7.05 4.60 10.53
C VAL A 65 6.02 3.59 11.03
N VAL A 66 4.76 3.99 11.15
CA VAL A 66 3.66 3.13 11.59
C VAL A 66 3.42 2.00 10.59
N ALA A 67 3.41 2.29 9.29
CA ALA A 67 3.26 1.28 8.25
C ALA A 67 4.45 0.30 8.26
N LYS A 68 5.68 0.79 8.34
CA LYS A 68 6.90 -0.04 8.30
C LYS A 68 7.14 -0.87 9.56
N LYS A 69 6.84 -0.33 10.74
CA LYS A 69 7.13 -1.00 12.02
C LYS A 69 5.97 -1.82 12.55
N LEU A 70 4.72 -1.46 12.21
CA LEU A 70 3.52 -2.09 12.74
C LEU A 70 2.67 -2.77 11.68
N ASN A 71 3.10 -2.76 10.41
CA ASN A 71 2.31 -3.15 9.25
C ASN A 71 0.94 -2.46 9.19
N ASN A 72 0.76 -1.33 9.87
CA ASN A 72 -0.53 -0.69 10.05
C ASN A 72 -0.69 0.44 9.04
N HIS A 73 -1.36 0.13 7.93
CA HIS A 73 -1.55 1.08 6.84
C HIS A 73 -2.71 2.04 7.06
N PHE A 74 -3.50 1.88 8.12
CA PHE A 74 -4.77 2.58 8.33
C PHE A 74 -4.81 3.38 9.63
N GLY A 75 -3.70 3.47 10.37
CA GLY A 75 -3.64 4.22 11.62
C GLY A 75 -4.60 3.71 12.71
N ILE A 76 -5.03 2.44 12.64
CA ILE A 76 -5.98 1.87 13.61
C ILE A 76 -5.31 1.77 14.98
N VAL A 77 -5.92 2.34 16.01
CA VAL A 77 -5.44 2.31 17.40
C VAL A 77 -5.70 0.93 18.03
N GLY A 78 -4.78 0.49 18.89
CA GLY A 78 -4.90 -0.78 19.61
C GLY A 78 -3.58 -1.28 20.17
N ASP A 79 -3.52 -2.57 20.53
CA ASP A 79 -2.30 -3.19 21.05
C ASP A 79 -1.15 -3.17 20.03
N CYS A 80 -0.07 -2.48 20.38
CA CYS A 80 1.10 -2.26 19.54
C CYS A 80 2.18 -3.35 19.67
N LYS A 81 2.01 -4.30 20.60
CA LYS A 81 2.95 -5.40 20.86
C LYS A 81 4.44 -4.98 20.81
N PRO A 82 4.90 -4.07 21.69
CA PRO A 82 6.25 -3.50 21.61
C PRO A 82 7.38 -4.53 21.60
N ALA A 83 7.18 -5.67 22.29
CA ALA A 83 8.13 -6.78 22.33
C ALA A 83 8.38 -7.40 20.94
N ILE A 84 7.40 -7.33 20.03
CA ILE A 84 7.49 -7.84 18.66
C ILE A 84 7.87 -6.71 17.69
N SER A 85 7.14 -5.59 17.75
CA SER A 85 7.33 -4.48 16.82
C SER A 85 8.63 -3.70 17.04
N LYS A 86 9.25 -3.84 18.21
CA LYS A 86 10.40 -3.06 18.67
C LYS A 86 10.15 -1.55 18.54
N HIS A 87 8.87 -1.15 18.68
CA HIS A 87 8.42 0.23 18.52
C HIS A 87 7.22 0.48 19.44
N LYS A 88 7.32 1.50 20.30
CA LYS A 88 6.23 1.88 21.21
C LYS A 88 5.32 2.89 20.51
N SER A 89 4.02 2.57 20.43
CA SER A 89 3.02 3.43 19.79
C SER A 89 1.63 3.16 20.37
N LYS A 90 0.67 4.05 20.09
CA LYS A 90 -0.76 3.79 20.32
C LYS A 90 -1.41 2.96 19.20
N TYR A 91 -0.74 2.83 18.07
CA TYR A 91 -1.28 2.16 16.89
C TYR A 91 -1.13 0.64 17.01
N LYS A 92 -2.15 -0.07 16.56
CA LYS A 92 -2.22 -1.52 16.57
C LYS A 92 -1.10 -2.12 15.72
N TYR A 93 -0.48 -3.19 16.24
CA TYR A 93 0.40 -4.05 15.47
C TYR A 93 -0.40 -5.07 14.65
N TYR A 94 -0.01 -5.25 13.40
CA TYR A 94 -0.48 -6.31 12.52
C TYR A 94 0.69 -7.22 12.12
N ALA A 95 0.45 -8.53 12.03
CA ALA A 95 1.47 -9.49 11.61
C ALA A 95 1.87 -9.28 10.15
N SER A 96 0.94 -8.82 9.31
CA SER A 96 1.18 -8.48 7.91
C SER A 96 0.39 -7.25 7.46
N VAL A 97 0.77 -6.67 6.32
CA VAL A 97 -0.01 -5.59 5.68
C VAL A 97 -1.41 -6.08 5.33
N SER A 98 -1.55 -7.34 4.87
CA SER A 98 -2.86 -7.95 4.60
C SER A 98 -3.77 -7.95 5.82
N ASP A 99 -3.24 -8.19 7.02
CA ASP A 99 -4.03 -8.16 8.25
C ASP A 99 -4.52 -6.75 8.58
N SER A 100 -3.73 -5.72 8.24
CA SER A 100 -4.16 -4.34 8.42
C SER A 100 -5.30 -3.96 7.47
N TYR A 101 -5.27 -4.43 6.22
CA TYR A 101 -6.37 -4.27 5.26
C TYR A 101 -7.64 -4.99 5.74
N ARG A 102 -7.52 -6.22 6.23
CA ARG A 102 -8.63 -6.95 6.85
C ARG A 102 -9.14 -6.21 8.10
N GLY A 103 -8.24 -5.63 8.88
CA GLY A 103 -8.57 -4.80 10.04
C GLY A 103 -9.41 -3.58 9.68
N PHE A 104 -9.03 -2.87 8.60
CA PHE A 104 -9.81 -1.77 8.05
C PHE A 104 -11.19 -2.22 7.55
N CYS A 105 -11.27 -3.32 6.80
CA CYS A 105 -12.55 -3.86 6.35
C CYS A 105 -13.47 -4.16 7.52
N LYS A 106 -12.97 -4.87 8.55
CA LYS A 106 -13.73 -5.16 9.79
C LYS A 106 -14.20 -3.88 10.49
N LEU A 107 -13.34 -2.87 10.60
CA LEU A 107 -13.69 -1.58 11.18
C LEU A 107 -14.84 -0.92 10.41
N VAL A 108 -14.76 -0.85 9.08
CA VAL A 108 -15.81 -0.28 8.22
C VAL A 108 -17.10 -1.09 8.31
N SER A 109 -17.01 -2.42 8.26
CA SER A 109 -18.17 -3.32 8.34
C SER A 109 -18.90 -3.25 9.68
N SER A 110 -18.23 -2.82 10.75
CA SER A 110 -18.85 -2.59 12.06
C SER A 110 -19.69 -1.32 12.15
N LYS A 111 -19.60 -0.41 11.17
CA LYS A 111 -20.27 0.90 11.24
C LYS A 111 -21.75 0.77 10.85
N LYS A 112 -22.61 1.57 11.51
CA LYS A 112 -24.06 1.54 11.29
C LYS A 112 -24.48 1.72 9.81
N PHE A 113 -23.73 2.51 9.04
CA PHE A 113 -24.04 2.76 7.63
C PHE A 113 -23.71 1.58 6.71
N TYR A 114 -22.90 0.62 7.16
CA TYR A 114 -22.32 -0.40 6.27
C TYR A 114 -23.39 -1.24 5.59
N ASN A 115 -24.41 -1.69 6.33
CA ASN A 115 -25.46 -2.54 5.77
C ASN A 115 -26.25 -1.87 4.63
N SER A 116 -26.38 -0.54 4.64
CA SER A 116 -27.02 0.20 3.55
C SER A 116 -26.05 0.56 2.41
N MET A 117 -24.75 0.33 2.59
CA MET A 117 -23.69 0.70 1.63
C MET A 117 -23.03 -0.50 0.96
N LYS A 118 -23.00 -1.68 1.60
CA LYS A 118 -22.36 -2.88 1.05
C LYS A 118 -22.84 -3.14 -0.37
N GLY A 119 -21.89 -3.26 -1.30
CA GLY A 119 -22.14 -3.52 -2.73
C GLY A 119 -22.33 -2.24 -3.56
N SER A 120 -22.48 -1.08 -2.92
CA SER A 120 -22.50 0.21 -3.62
C SER A 120 -21.13 0.49 -4.23
N LYS A 121 -21.14 0.89 -5.50
CA LYS A 121 -19.96 1.35 -6.25
C LYS A 121 -19.67 2.84 -6.06
N ASP A 122 -20.48 3.56 -5.28
CA ASP A 122 -20.29 5.00 -5.03
C ASP A 122 -19.15 5.24 -4.01
N GLU A 123 -17.93 5.25 -4.51
CA GLU A 123 -16.70 5.47 -3.73
C GLU A 123 -16.72 6.83 -3.00
N LYS A 124 -17.28 7.87 -3.62
CA LYS A 124 -17.40 9.20 -3.01
C LYS A 124 -18.28 9.14 -1.77
N LEU A 125 -19.40 8.42 -1.84
CA LEU A 125 -20.28 8.21 -0.71
C LEU A 125 -19.63 7.36 0.38
N TRP A 126 -18.86 6.32 0.03
CA TRP A 126 -18.08 5.55 0.99
C TRP A 126 -17.14 6.44 1.81
N PHE A 127 -16.34 7.29 1.17
CA PHE A 127 -15.43 8.20 1.88
C PHE A 127 -16.19 9.15 2.81
N LYS A 128 -17.30 9.74 2.34
CA LYS A 128 -18.14 10.63 3.16
C LYS A 128 -18.72 9.90 4.38
N LYS A 129 -19.22 8.68 4.21
CA LYS A 129 -19.81 7.88 5.29
C LYS A 129 -18.75 7.43 6.30
N ILE A 130 -17.56 7.01 5.85
CA ILE A 130 -16.44 6.66 6.74
C ILE A 130 -16.00 7.89 7.55
N ALA A 131 -15.79 9.03 6.89
CA ALA A 131 -15.39 10.27 7.54
C ALA A 131 -16.39 10.71 8.62
N ALA A 132 -17.69 10.60 8.33
CA ALA A 132 -18.77 10.92 9.26
C ALA A 132 -18.81 10.04 10.52
N THR A 133 -18.03 8.95 10.58
CA THR A 133 -17.89 8.13 11.81
C THR A 133 -16.83 8.66 12.79
N GLY A 134 -16.21 9.81 12.49
CA GLY A 134 -15.13 10.37 13.28
C GLY A 134 -13.78 9.69 13.01
N TYR A 135 -13.60 9.09 11.83
CA TYR A 135 -12.35 8.43 11.44
C TYR A 135 -11.16 9.39 11.38
N ALA A 136 -11.40 10.64 10.98
CA ALA A 136 -10.42 11.71 10.93
C ALA A 136 -10.97 12.98 11.61
N ALA A 137 -10.08 13.81 12.17
CA ALA A 137 -10.47 15.04 12.85
C ALA A 137 -11.17 16.04 11.92
N ASP A 138 -10.64 16.20 10.69
CA ASP A 138 -11.28 16.99 9.63
C ASP A 138 -11.89 16.05 8.59
N ALA A 139 -13.15 15.71 8.80
CA ALA A 139 -13.89 14.75 7.97
C ALA A 139 -13.98 15.19 6.50
N THR A 140 -14.22 16.48 6.23
CA THR A 140 -14.40 17.02 4.87
C THR A 140 -13.09 17.00 4.11
N LYS A 141 -12.00 17.48 4.72
CA LYS A 141 -10.67 17.46 4.11
C LYS A 141 -10.21 16.03 3.83
N TRP A 142 -10.43 15.13 4.78
CA TRP A 142 -10.07 13.71 4.65
C TRP A 142 -10.83 13.03 3.51
N ALA A 143 -12.15 13.23 3.43
CA ALA A 143 -12.97 12.65 2.37
C ALA A 143 -12.54 13.18 0.99
N ASN A 144 -12.34 14.49 0.86
CA ASN A 144 -11.91 15.11 -0.39
C ASN A 144 -10.51 14.65 -0.84
N ALA A 145 -9.59 14.43 0.11
CA ALA A 145 -8.26 13.89 -0.20
C ALA A 145 -8.36 12.47 -0.79
N ASN A 146 -9.16 11.60 -0.17
CA ASN A 146 -9.36 10.25 -0.66
C ASN A 146 -10.10 10.19 -2.00
N ILE A 147 -11.08 11.08 -2.24
CA ILE A 147 -11.76 11.19 -3.54
C ILE A 147 -10.74 11.53 -4.63
N ARG A 148 -9.88 12.52 -4.40
CA ARG A 148 -8.83 12.91 -5.37
C ARG A 148 -7.84 11.76 -5.63
N ILE A 149 -7.41 11.07 -4.57
CA ILE A 149 -6.54 9.90 -4.72
C ILE A 149 -7.24 8.82 -5.56
N CYS A 150 -8.50 8.50 -5.26
CA CYS A 150 -9.23 7.49 -6.01
C CYS A 150 -9.38 7.86 -7.49
N GLN A 151 -9.68 9.13 -7.80
CA GLN A 151 -9.76 9.64 -9.16
C GLN A 151 -8.44 9.57 -9.93
N ASN A 152 -7.29 9.71 -9.26
CA ASN A 152 -5.99 9.73 -9.92
C ASN A 152 -5.39 8.34 -10.18
N TYR A 153 -5.85 7.30 -9.46
CA TYR A 153 -5.18 5.99 -9.45
C TYR A 153 -6.08 4.80 -9.81
N CYS A 154 -7.40 4.99 -9.90
CA CYS A 154 -8.34 3.91 -10.22
C CYS A 154 -9.27 4.20 -11.39
N HIS A 155 -9.34 5.44 -11.85
CA HIS A 155 -10.08 5.89 -13.02
C HIS A 155 -9.09 6.52 -14.00
#